data_AF-A0A356F1Y4-F1
#
_entry.id   AF-A0A356F1Y4-F1
#
_cell.length_a   1.000
_cell.length_b   1.000
_cell.length_c   1.000
_cell.angle_alpha   90.00
_cell.angle_beta   90.00
_cell.angle_gamma   90.00
#
_symmetry.space_group_name_H-M   'P 1'
#
loop_
_entity.id
_entity.type
_entity.pdbx_description
1 polymer ?
#
loop_
_entity_poly.entity_id
_entity_poly.type
_entity_poly.pdbx_seq_one_letter_code
_entity_poly.pdbx_strand_id
1 'polypeptide(L)'
;MKYLDKVKVIRDRKEYEDNHVLKGMTGTICDAEIRNGCFHVAFIDERVKDKNFMSVEDNIFKLKDDIFCSIKIEDLELVKDMKTPDEWILNAIPKHNKKWWCKVENGFILNLQGEKLNKIPYEYNS
;
A
#
# COMPACT_ATOMS: atom_id res chain seq x y z
N MET A 1 -5.26 5.78 4.73
CA MET A 1 -4.51 4.71 4.03
C MET A 1 -4.15 3.64 5.04
N LYS A 2 -4.53 2.40 4.77
CA LYS A 2 -4.25 1.23 5.61
C LYS A 2 -4.22 -0.02 4.73
N TYR A 3 -3.93 -1.15 5.35
CA TYR A 3 -3.91 -2.46 4.72
C TYR A 3 -5.07 -2.67 3.72
N LEU A 4 -4.75 -3.18 2.53
CA LEU A 4 -5.63 -3.41 1.38
C LEU A 4 -6.20 -2.17 0.67
N ASP A 5 -5.99 -0.95 1.16
CA ASP A 5 -6.41 0.25 0.43
C ASP A 5 -5.70 0.33 -0.94
N LYS A 6 -6.40 0.85 -1.95
CA LYS A 6 -5.76 1.20 -3.22
C LYS A 6 -5.13 2.59 -3.11
N VAL A 7 -3.89 2.70 -3.55
CA VAL A 7 -3.10 3.93 -3.52
C VAL A 7 -2.45 4.18 -4.88
N LYS A 8 -2.15 5.45 -5.16
CA LYS A 8 -1.45 5.86 -6.37
C LYS A 8 -0.17 6.59 -6.02
N VAL A 9 0.89 6.28 -6.76
CA VAL A 9 2.20 6.94 -6.63
C VAL A 9 2.10 8.33 -7.26
N ILE A 10 2.41 9.38 -6.50
CA ILE A 10 2.28 10.78 -6.96
C ILE A 10 3.62 11.45 -7.27
N ARG A 11 4.74 10.79 -6.97
CA ARG A 11 6.09 11.32 -7.18
C ARG A 11 7.00 10.25 -7.74
N ASP A 12 7.81 10.63 -8.71
CA ASP A 12 8.90 9.80 -9.23
C ASP A 12 10.10 9.87 -8.28
N ARG A 13 10.74 8.72 -8.08
CA ARG A 13 12.04 8.61 -7.39
C ARG A 13 12.84 7.52 -8.06
N LYS A 14 14.16 7.70 -8.09
CA LYS A 14 15.09 6.72 -8.63
C LYS A 14 14.89 5.32 -8.00
N GLU A 15 14.73 5.26 -6.69
CA GLU A 15 14.47 4.00 -5.97
C GLU A 15 13.17 3.29 -6.38
N TYR A 16 12.15 4.01 -6.85
CA TYR A 16 10.91 3.43 -7.38
C TYR A 16 11.09 2.99 -8.83
N GLU A 17 11.71 3.84 -9.65
CA GLU A 17 11.99 3.57 -11.07
C GLU A 17 12.90 2.36 -11.27
N ASP A 18 13.91 2.18 -10.41
CA ASP A 18 14.80 1.01 -10.39
C ASP A 18 14.01 -0.29 -10.11
N ASN A 19 12.79 -0.19 -9.54
CA ASN A 19 11.83 -1.28 -9.35
C ASN A 19 10.67 -1.25 -10.37
N HIS A 20 10.81 -0.48 -11.46
CA HIS A 20 9.79 -0.30 -12.50
C HIS A 20 8.47 0.33 -12.01
N VAL A 21 8.50 1.04 -10.88
CA VAL A 21 7.36 1.81 -10.37
C VAL A 21 7.50 3.28 -10.77
N LEU A 22 6.51 3.77 -11.50
CA LEU A 22 6.46 5.14 -12.02
C LEU A 22 5.32 5.93 -11.36
N LYS A 23 5.44 7.26 -11.33
CA LYS A 23 4.33 8.14 -10.96
C LYS A 23 3.09 7.85 -11.81
N GLY A 24 1.94 7.84 -11.14
CA GLY A 24 0.65 7.52 -11.74
C GLY A 24 0.25 6.06 -11.56
N MET A 25 1.17 5.15 -11.27
CA MET A 25 0.84 3.74 -11.04
C MET A 25 -0.03 3.61 -9.78
N THR A 26 -1.07 2.79 -9.91
CA THR A 26 -1.98 2.45 -8.82
C THR A 26 -1.70 1.04 -8.36
N GLY A 27 -1.57 0.86 -7.05
CA GLY A 27 -1.35 -0.44 -6.42
C GLY A 27 -2.20 -0.62 -5.18
N THR A 28 -1.99 -1.72 -4.49
CA THR A 28 -2.68 -2.08 -3.25
C THR A 28 -1.67 -2.25 -2.13
N ILE A 29 -1.92 -1.66 -0.96
CA ILE A 29 -1.10 -1.86 0.24
C ILE A 29 -1.21 -3.34 0.66
N CYS A 30 -0.11 -4.07 0.62
CA CYS A 30 -0.07 -5.52 0.83
C CYS A 30 0.57 -5.96 2.16
N ASP A 31 1.26 -5.07 2.86
CA ASP A 31 1.68 -5.27 4.24
C ASP A 31 0.80 -4.43 5.18
N ALA A 32 0.39 -5.00 6.31
CA ALA A 32 -0.48 -4.30 7.25
C ALA A 32 0.26 -3.29 8.11
N GLU A 33 1.57 -3.44 8.22
CA GLU A 33 2.45 -2.56 8.93
C GLU A 33 3.02 -1.40 8.10
N ILE A 34 3.48 -0.38 8.82
CA ILE A 34 4.33 0.68 8.29
C ILE A 34 5.74 0.44 8.80
N ARG A 35 6.70 0.33 7.88
CA ARG A 35 8.14 0.21 8.19
C ARG A 35 8.90 1.35 7.54
N ASN A 36 9.75 2.02 8.31
CA ASN A 36 10.60 3.10 7.82
C ASN A 36 9.83 4.21 7.07
N GLY A 37 8.61 4.54 7.52
CA GLY A 37 7.78 5.56 6.87
C GLY A 37 7.20 5.16 5.51
N CYS A 38 7.26 3.88 5.16
CA CYS A 38 6.76 3.34 3.89
C CYS A 38 5.60 2.37 4.10
N PHE A 39 4.72 2.31 3.11
CA PHE A 39 3.86 1.16 2.86
C PHE A 39 4.51 0.24 1.83
N HIS A 40 4.35 -1.06 1.99
CA HIS A 40 4.64 -2.01 0.91
C HIS A 40 3.42 -2.12 -0.01
N VAL A 41 3.63 -1.90 -1.30
CA VAL A 41 2.56 -1.79 -2.31
C VAL A 41 2.78 -2.81 -3.41
N ALA A 42 1.74 -3.59 -3.69
CA ALA A 42 1.67 -4.52 -4.81
C ALA A 42 1.04 -3.83 -6.03
N PHE A 43 1.74 -3.83 -7.16
CA PHE A 43 1.26 -3.38 -8.46
C PHE A 43 1.03 -4.61 -9.34
N ILE A 44 -0.24 -4.98 -9.46
CA ILE A 44 -0.69 -6.19 -10.15
C ILE A 44 -1.40 -5.76 -11.44
N ASP A 45 -1.21 -6.52 -12.50
CA ASP A 45 -1.92 -6.29 -13.76
C ASP A 45 -3.43 -6.47 -13.57
N GLU A 46 -4.19 -5.38 -13.62
CA GLU A 46 -5.64 -5.40 -13.35
C GLU A 46 -6.43 -6.24 -14.37
N ARG A 47 -5.84 -6.62 -15.52
CA ARG A 47 -6.45 -7.57 -16.46
C ARG A 47 -6.71 -8.94 -15.83
N VAL A 48 -6.03 -9.28 -14.73
CA VAL A 48 -6.34 -10.49 -13.94
C VAL A 48 -7.78 -10.51 -13.41
N LYS A 49 -8.43 -9.34 -13.31
CA LYS A 49 -9.83 -9.20 -12.88
C LYS A 49 -10.82 -9.18 -14.04
N ASP A 50 -10.32 -9.06 -15.27
CA ASP A 50 -11.15 -9.10 -16.48
C ASP A 50 -11.48 -10.55 -16.82
N LYS A 51 -12.74 -10.94 -16.60
CA LYS A 51 -13.23 -12.29 -16.85
C LYS A 51 -13.13 -12.71 -18.32
N ASN A 52 -13.22 -11.77 -19.26
CA ASN A 52 -13.10 -12.07 -20.69
C ASN A 52 -11.64 -12.26 -21.08
N PHE A 53 -10.73 -11.48 -20.49
CA PHE A 53 -9.30 -11.69 -20.67
C PHE A 53 -8.87 -13.05 -20.09
N MET A 54 -9.33 -13.36 -18.87
CA MET A 54 -8.96 -14.57 -18.15
C MET A 54 -9.70 -15.84 -18.58
N SER A 55 -10.67 -15.76 -19.48
CA SER A 55 -11.35 -16.95 -20.02
C SER A 55 -10.52 -17.72 -21.05
N VAL A 56 -9.43 -17.12 -21.55
CA VAL A 56 -8.45 -17.75 -22.43
C VAL A 56 -7.23 -18.11 -21.62
N GLU A 57 -6.95 -19.42 -21.46
CA GLU A 57 -5.88 -19.93 -20.61
C GLU A 57 -4.51 -19.31 -20.92
N ASP A 58 -4.14 -19.22 -22.21
CA ASP A 58 -2.87 -18.63 -22.65
C ASP A 58 -2.69 -17.15 -22.30
N ASN A 59 -3.76 -16.43 -21.96
CA ASN A 59 -3.65 -15.02 -21.58
C ASN A 59 -2.97 -14.83 -20.22
N ILE A 60 -2.87 -15.88 -19.38
CA ILE A 60 -2.11 -15.81 -18.11
C ILE A 60 -0.65 -15.43 -18.36
N PHE A 61 -0.04 -15.92 -19.44
CA PHE A 61 1.34 -15.64 -19.81
C PHE A 61 1.54 -14.25 -20.46
N LYS A 62 0.45 -13.50 -20.66
CA LYS A 62 0.47 -12.13 -21.21
C LYS A 62 0.29 -11.07 -20.11
N LEU A 63 0.06 -11.48 -18.87
CA LEU A 63 0.04 -10.58 -17.72
C LEU A 63 1.44 -10.03 -17.49
N LYS A 64 1.51 -8.79 -17.01
CA LYS A 64 2.77 -8.24 -16.52
C LYS A 64 3.13 -8.92 -15.21
N ASP A 65 4.42 -9.04 -14.94
CA ASP A 65 4.92 -9.50 -13.64
C ASP A 65 4.42 -8.57 -12.53
N ASP A 66 4.11 -9.16 -11.38
CA ASP A 66 3.72 -8.43 -10.19
C ASP A 66 4.94 -7.67 -9.63
N ILE A 67 4.75 -6.40 -9.30
CA ILE A 67 5.79 -5.57 -8.70
C ILE A 67 5.43 -5.31 -7.24
N PHE A 68 6.37 -5.55 -6.34
CA PHE A 68 6.25 -5.28 -4.91
C PHE A 68 7.29 -4.22 -4.53
N CYS A 69 6.84 -3.06 -4.08
CA CYS A 69 7.74 -1.94 -3.79
C CYS A 69 7.33 -1.20 -2.52
N SER A 70 8.33 -0.82 -1.72
CA SER A 70 8.13 0.03 -0.55
C SER A 70 8.09 1.50 -0.98
N ILE A 71 6.93 2.13 -0.84
CA ILE A 71 6.71 3.53 -1.23
C ILE A 71 6.52 4.37 0.02
N LYS A 72 7.21 5.52 0.09
CA LYS A 72 7.07 6.46 1.20
C LYS A 72 5.63 6.97 1.27
N ILE A 73 5.12 7.12 2.49
CA ILE A 73 3.75 7.57 2.74
C ILE A 73 3.47 8.93 2.08
N GLU A 74 4.46 9.84 2.07
CA GLU A 74 4.34 11.17 1.45
C GLU A 74 4.22 11.15 -0.09
N ASP A 75 4.57 10.03 -0.74
CA ASP A 75 4.49 9.88 -2.19
C ASP A 75 3.27 9.06 -2.64
N LEU A 76 2.33 8.81 -1.73
CA LEU A 76 1.10 8.07 -2.00
C LEU A 76 -0.13 8.96 -1.82
N GLU A 77 -1.09 8.80 -2.73
CA GLU A 77 -2.46 9.28 -2.56
C GLU A 77 -3.43 8.11 -2.41
N LEU A 78 -4.44 8.25 -1.55
CA LEU A 78 -5.50 7.25 -1.42
C LEU A 78 -6.42 7.31 -2.65
N VAL A 79 -6.53 6.20 -3.37
CA VAL A 79 -7.46 6.05 -4.51
C VAL A 79 -8.79 5.45 -4.05
N LYS A 80 -8.73 4.43 -3.21
CA LYS A 80 -9.92 3.75 -2.69
C LYS A 80 -9.70 3.22 -1.28
N ASP A 81 -10.55 3.66 -0.37
CA ASP A 81 -10.68 3.07 0.96
C ASP A 81 -11.41 1.73 0.85
N MET A 82 -10.76 0.64 1.23
CA MET A 82 -11.34 -0.71 1.22
C MET A 82 -12.13 -1.03 2.50
N LYS A 83 -12.18 -0.09 3.45
CA LYS A 83 -12.85 -0.20 4.75
C LYS A 83 -12.40 -1.42 5.55
N THR A 84 -11.12 -1.77 5.42
CA THR A 84 -10.50 -2.90 6.12
C THR A 84 -10.68 -2.75 7.63
N PRO A 85 -11.33 -3.71 8.31
CA PRO A 85 -11.52 -3.66 9.76
C PRO A 85 -10.21 -3.77 10.53
N ASP A 86 -10.12 -3.12 11.68
CA ASP A 86 -8.93 -3.16 12.55
C ASP A 86 -8.56 -4.61 12.97
N GLU A 87 -9.54 -5.52 13.06
CA GLU A 87 -9.28 -6.94 13.33
C GLU A 87 -8.45 -7.61 12.22
N TRP A 88 -8.73 -7.28 10.96
CA TRP A 88 -7.99 -7.83 9.82
C TRP A 88 -6.57 -7.26 9.77
N ILE A 89 -6.43 -5.99 10.11
CA ILE A 89 -5.12 -5.33 10.24
C ILE A 89 -4.32 -6.02 11.35
N LEU A 90 -4.93 -6.27 12.52
CA LEU A 90 -4.28 -6.95 13.64
C LEU A 90 -3.80 -8.36 13.28
N ASN A 91 -4.61 -9.12 12.54
CA ASN A 91 -4.29 -10.47 12.08
C ASN A 91 -3.15 -10.51 11.05
N ALA A 92 -2.95 -9.42 10.30
CA ALA A 92 -1.91 -9.30 9.30
C ALA A 92 -0.60 -8.69 9.84
N ILE A 93 -0.66 -7.88 10.92
CA ILE A 93 0.54 -7.33 11.56
C ILE A 93 1.35 -8.43 12.26
N PRO A 94 2.69 -8.43 12.15
CA PRO A 94 3.56 -9.36 12.85
C PRO A 94 3.25 -9.51 14.35
N LYS A 95 3.08 -10.77 14.77
CA LYS A 95 2.80 -11.16 16.17
C LYS A 95 1.51 -10.55 16.75
N HIS A 96 0.57 -10.07 15.93
CA HIS A 96 -0.65 -9.41 16.40
C HIS A 96 -0.37 -8.24 17.35
N ASN A 97 0.73 -7.50 17.12
CA ASN A 97 1.13 -6.44 18.02
C ASN A 97 0.36 -5.14 17.73
N LYS A 98 -0.62 -4.80 18.58
CA LYS A 98 -1.42 -3.57 18.45
C LYS A 98 -0.60 -2.27 18.50
N LYS A 99 0.64 -2.31 18.99
CA LYS A 99 1.55 -1.15 19.05
C LYS A 99 2.24 -0.83 17.74
N TRP A 100 2.17 -1.73 16.76
CA TRP A 100 2.78 -1.47 15.46
C TRP A 100 2.01 -0.40 14.68
N TRP A 101 2.77 0.50 14.06
CA TRP A 101 2.25 1.50 13.14
C TRP A 101 1.66 0.80 11.91
N CYS A 102 0.44 1.16 11.53
CA CYS A 102 -0.31 0.35 10.56
C CYS A 102 -1.31 1.13 9.70
N LYS A 103 -1.60 2.39 10.05
CA LYS A 103 -2.54 3.20 9.29
C LYS A 103 -2.17 4.67 9.32
N VAL A 104 -2.60 5.37 8.28
CA VAL A 104 -2.50 6.82 8.14
C VAL A 104 -3.90 7.41 8.06
N GLU A 105 -4.25 8.22 9.04
CA GLU A 105 -5.55 8.91 9.13
C GLU A 105 -5.31 10.40 9.41
N ASN A 106 -5.92 11.28 8.61
CA ASN A 106 -5.83 12.74 8.76
C ASN A 106 -4.38 13.26 8.89
N GLY A 107 -3.43 12.67 8.15
CA GLY A 107 -2.02 13.05 8.19
C GLY A 107 -1.21 12.44 9.34
N PHE A 108 -1.79 11.58 10.18
CA PHE A 108 -1.06 10.91 11.27
C PHE A 108 -0.86 9.43 10.98
N ILE A 109 0.36 8.95 11.20
CA ILE A 109 0.68 7.53 11.32
C ILE A 109 0.21 7.07 12.71
N LEU A 110 -0.63 6.04 12.72
CA LEU A 110 -1.29 5.51 13.90
C LEU A 110 -1.05 4.01 14.04
N ASN A 111 -1.08 3.55 15.29
CA ASN A 111 -1.25 2.14 15.61
C ASN A 111 -2.71 1.82 15.98
N LEU A 112 -3.00 0.56 16.29
CA LEU A 112 -4.36 0.12 16.64
C LEU A 112 -4.81 0.54 18.05
N GLN A 113 -3.94 1.19 18.82
CA GLN A 113 -4.28 1.81 20.11
C GLN A 113 -4.61 3.31 19.97
N GLY A 114 -4.46 3.88 18.77
CA GLY A 114 -4.70 5.30 18.51
C GLY A 114 -3.51 6.21 18.88
N GLU A 115 -2.36 5.63 19.22
CA GLU A 115 -1.12 6.39 19.42
C GLU A 115 -0.65 6.96 18.08
N LYS A 116 -0.10 8.17 18.10
CA LYS A 116 0.41 8.87 16.91
C LYS A 116 1.93 8.80 16.90
N LEU A 117 2.52 8.41 15.77
CA LEU A 117 3.96 8.43 15.59
C LEU A 117 4.46 9.86 15.33
N ASN A 118 3.97 10.50 14.28
CA ASN A 118 4.34 11.88 13.96
C ASN A 118 3.55 12.89 14.82
N LYS A 119 4.23 13.97 15.21
CA LYS A 119 3.65 15.03 16.06
C LYS A 119 2.77 16.01 15.27
N ILE A 120 3.17 16.32 14.04
CA ILE A 120 2.51 17.27 13.14
C ILE A 120 1.90 16.48 11.97
N PRO A 121 0.63 16.73 11.60
CA PRO A 121 0.00 16.00 10.51
C PRO A 121 0.75 16.24 9.20
N TYR A 122 0.87 15.20 8.38
CA TYR A 122 1.59 15.17 7.09
C TYR A 122 3.12 15.30 7.17
N GLU A 123 3.70 15.50 8.37
CA GLU A 123 5.15 15.44 8.59
C GLU A 123 5.59 14.03 8.98
N TYR A 124 5.67 13.13 8.01
CA TYR A 124 5.95 11.70 8.25
C TYR A 124 7.42 11.38 8.58
N ASN A 125 8.33 12.35 8.42
CA ASN A 125 9.77 12.21 8.66
C ASN A 125 10.24 12.92 9.94
N SER A 126 9.31 13.38 10.79
CA SER A 126 9.54 14.18 12.01
C SER A 126 9.88 13.31 13.23
#